data_AF-K2DGY0-F1
#
_entry.id   AF-K2DGY0-F1
#
_cell.length_a   1.000
_cell.length_b   1.000
_cell.length_c   1.000
_cell.angle_alpha   90.00
_cell.angle_beta   90.00
_cell.angle_gamma   90.00
#
_symmetry.space_group_name_H-M   'P 1'
#
loop_
_entity.id
_entity.type
_entity.pdbx_description
1 polymer ?
#
loop_
_entity_poly.entity_id
_entity_poly.type
_entity_poly.pdbx_seq_one_letter_code
_entity_poly.pdbx_strand_id
1 'polypeptide(L)' 'SIQKRKLIEQGFGWAKTVGRIRQVMVRGLKRVDQVFVLTMAAYNLTRMRTLGQMRPEMA' A
#
# COMPACT_ATOMS: atom_id res chain seq x y z
N SER A 1 3.69 -4.07 19.97
CA SER A 1 4.43 -2.80 19.88
C SER A 1 3.73 -1.85 18.93
N ILE A 2 3.56 -0.58 19.33
CA ILE A 2 2.92 0.49 18.55
C ILE A 2 3.56 0.67 17.16
N GLN A 3 4.87 0.44 17.04
CA GLN A 3 5.60 0.59 15.77
C GLN A 3 5.08 -0.33 14.66
N LYS A 4 4.72 -1.58 14.98
CA LYS A 4 4.18 -2.52 13.98
C LYS A 4 2.76 -2.13 13.54
N ARG A 5 1.94 -1.56 14.43
CA ARG A 5 0.59 -1.08 14.09
C ARG A 5 0.65 0.10 13.13
N LYS A 6 1.59 1.03 13.36
CA LYS A 6 1.81 2.19 12.49
C LYS A 6 2.11 1.80 11.04
N LEU A 7 2.89 0.73 10.82
CA LEU A 7 3.20 0.23 9.47
C LEU A 7 1.94 -0.24 8.73
N ILE A 8 1.06 -0.95 9.44
CA ILE A 8 -0.20 -1.44 8.89
C ILE A 8 -1.17 -0.27 8.63
N GLU A 9 -1.29 0.65 9.58
CA GLU A 9 -2.16 1.83 9.46
C GLU A 9 -1.77 2.73 8.28
N GLN A 10 -0.47 2.87 7.99
CA GLN A 10 0.00 3.62 6.81
C GLN A 10 -0.43 2.95 5.50
N GLY A 11 -0.29 1.63 5.38
CA GLY A 11 -0.74 0.89 4.18
C GLY A 11 -2.25 0.99 3.97
N PHE A 12 -3.03 0.82 5.04
CA PHE A 12 -4.48 0.97 4.97
C PHE A 12 -4.93 2.41 4.68
N GLY A 13 -4.25 3.41 5.24
CA GLY A 13 -4.50 4.82 4.93
C GLY A 13 -4.23 5.13 3.46
N TRP A 14 -3.09 4.69 2.94
CA TRP A 14 -2.72 4.88 1.53
C TRP A 14 -3.70 4.20 0.58
N ALA A 15 -4.12 2.97 0.87
CA ALA A 15 -5.06 2.23 0.04
C ALA A 15 -6.47 2.84 0.00
N LYS A 16 -6.90 3.49 1.08
CA LYS A 16 -8.17 4.22 1.11
C LYS A 16 -8.14 5.46 0.23
N THR A 17 -7.01 6.17 0.20
CA THR A 17 -6.86 7.43 -0.54
C THR A 17 -6.51 7.20 -2.02
N VAL A 18 -5.50 6.36 -2.29
CA VAL A 18 -4.96 6.13 -3.65
C VAL A 18 -5.58 4.90 -4.29
N GLY A 19 -5.73 3.81 -3.54
CA GLY A 19 -6.28 2.53 -4.02
C GLY A 19 -7.81 2.49 -4.15
N ARG A 20 -8.50 3.59 -3.81
CA ARG A 20 -9.97 3.71 -3.84
C ARG A 20 -10.71 2.63 -3.03
N ILE A 21 -10.06 2.00 -2.04
CA ILE A 21 -10.67 0.99 -1.17
C ILE A 21 -11.82 1.58 -0.33
N ARG A 22 -11.83 2.90 -0.09
CA ARG A 22 -12.95 3.60 0.57
C ARG A 22 -14.25 3.53 -0.24
N GLN A 23 -14.16 3.50 -1.57
CA GLN A 23 -15.29 3.48 -2.51
C GLN A 23 -14.94 2.61 -3.71
N VAL A 24 -14.93 1.30 -3.48
CA VAL A 24 -14.58 0.30 -4.49
C VAL A 24 -15.65 0.26 -5.60
N MET A 25 -15.20 0.27 -6.84
CA MET A 25 -16.07 0.33 -8.03
C MET A 25 -16.48 -1.06 -8.57
N VAL A 26 -15.95 -2.14 -8.01
CA VAL A 26 -16.26 -3.51 -8.41
C VAL A 26 -17.30 -4.15 -7.49
N ARG A 27 -18.13 -5.02 -8.04
CA ARG A 27 -19.14 -5.79 -7.29
C ARG A 27 -18.71 -7.24 -7.12
N GLY A 28 -18.94 -7.78 -5.92
CA GLY A 28 -18.66 -9.16 -5.54
C GLY A 28 -17.32 -9.34 -4.81
N LEU A 29 -17.32 -10.14 -3.74
CA LEU A 29 -16.19 -10.29 -2.81
C LEU A 29 -14.89 -10.69 -3.51
N LYS A 30 -14.95 -11.62 -4.48
CA LYS A 30 -13.79 -12.07 -5.25
C LYS A 30 -13.09 -10.94 -6.01
N ARG A 31 -13.86 -10.01 -6.60
CA ARG A 31 -13.28 -8.88 -7.34
C ARG A 31 -12.71 -7.82 -6.39
N VAL A 32 -13.40 -7.59 -5.26
CA VAL A 32 -12.91 -6.69 -4.22
C VAL A 32 -11.58 -7.19 -3.67
N ASP A 33 -11.47 -8.50 -3.41
CA ASP A 33 -10.25 -9.15 -2.92
C ASP A 33 -9.07 -8.97 -3.90
N GLN A 34 -9.29 -9.20 -5.19
CA GLN A 34 -8.26 -8.95 -6.22
C GLN A 34 -7.78 -7.50 -6.25
N VAL A 35 -8.71 -6.53 -6.18
CA VAL A 35 -8.38 -5.09 -6.14
C VAL A 35 -7.60 -4.75 -4.87
N PHE A 36 -7.99 -5.34 -3.73
CA PHE A 36 -7.30 -5.14 -2.46
C PHE A 36 -5.86 -5.65 -2.51
N VAL A 37 -5.64 -6.89 -2.96
CA VAL A 37 -4.31 -7.49 -3.10
C VAL A 37 -3.44 -6.67 -4.05
N LEU A 38 -3.97 -6.28 -5.21
CA LEU A 38 -3.27 -5.44 -6.17
C LEU A 38 -2.85 -4.09 -5.57
N THR A 39 -3.76 -3.46 -4.82
CA THR A 39 -3.50 -2.19 -4.13
C THR A 39 -2.39 -2.33 -3.09
N MET A 40 -2.41 -3.40 -2.30
CA MET A 40 -1.36 -3.67 -1.30
C MET A 40 0.00 -3.93 -1.96
N ALA A 41 0.02 -4.64 -3.09
CA ALA A 41 1.24 -4.84 -3.87
C ALA A 41 1.79 -3.51 -4.40
N ALA A 42 0.93 -2.64 -4.93
CA ALA A 42 1.32 -1.29 -5.36
C ALA A 42 1.85 -0.43 -4.21
N TYR A 43 1.26 -0.53 -3.01
CA TYR A 43 1.78 0.14 -1.82
C TYR A 43 3.20 -0.37 -1.46
N ASN A 44 3.43 -1.68 -1.51
CA ASN A 44 4.75 -2.25 -1.24
C ASN A 44 5.80 -1.74 -2.23
N LEU A 45 5.47 -1.67 -3.52
CA LEU A 45 6.36 -1.09 -4.55
C LEU A 45 6.66 0.39 -4.28
N THR A 46 5.63 1.18 -3.96
CA THR A 46 5.78 2.60 -3.61
C THR A 46 6.66 2.78 -2.36
N ARG A 47 6.50 1.90 -1.37
CA ARG A 47 7.32 1.89 -0.16
C ARG A 47 8.78 1.52 -0.45
N MET A 48 9.04 0.63 -1.40
CA MET A 48 10.40 0.25 -1.77
C MET A 48 11.11 1.35 -2.58
N ARG A 49 10.37 2.23 -3.28
CA ARG A 49 10.96 3.37 -3.99
C ARG A 49 11.81 4.27 -3.07
N THR A 50 11.37 4.50 -1.84
CA THR A 50 12.12 5.31 -0.88
C THR A 50 13.40 4.62 -0.40
N LEU A 51 13.44 3.28 -0.42
CA LEU A 51 14.67 2.52 -0.13
C LEU A 51 15.71 2.69 -1.25
N GLY A 52 15.27 2.75 -2.51
CA GLY A 52 16.16 3.00 -3.65
C GLY A 52 16.76 4.42 -3.65
N GLN A 53 16.01 5.41 -3.14
CA GLN A 53 16.51 6.78 -2.95
C GLN A 53 17.44 6.94 -1.74
N MET A 54 17.34 6.04 -0.74
CA MET A 54 18.22 6.02 0.43
C MET A 54 19.58 5.34 0.17
N ARG A 55 19.91 5.00 -1.07
CA ARG A 55 21.28 4.64 -1.44
C ARG A 55 22.01 5.90 -1.93
N PRO A 56 22.66 6.70 -1.05
CA PRO A 56 23.68 7.62 -1.54
C PRO A 56 24.73 6.74 -2.21
N GLU A 57 25.05 7.06 -3.46
CA GLU A 57 26.20 6.48 -4.11
C GLU A 57 27.41 6.79 -3.25
N MET A 58 28.15 5.74 -2.89
CA MET A 58 29.37 5.85 -2.10
C MET A 58 30.28 6.86 -2.80
N ALA A 59 30.53 8.01 -2.15
CA ALA A 59 31.64 8.88 -2.44
C ALA A 59 32.93 8.27 -1.89
#